data_AF-A0A7M2A0L8-F1
#
_entry.id   AF-A0A7M2A0L8-F1
#
_cell.length_a   1.000
_cell.length_b   1.000
_cell.length_c   1.000
_cell.angle_alpha   90.00
_cell.angle_beta   90.00
_cell.angle_gamma   90.00
#
_symmetry.space_group_name_H-M   'P 1'
#
loop_
_entity.id
_entity.type
_entity.pdbx_description
1 polymer ?
#
loop_
_entity_poly.entity_id
_entity_poly.type
_entity_poly.pdbx_seq_one_letter_code
_entity_poly.pdbx_strand_id
1 'polypeptide(L)'
;MKKLITILALTALLSACGNSETTKTADTQTSEKASTTETSSAEAKATKYTTYSGEGFSFSYPDHWKSVDTSQLNVPALKAAFSNQEATQFADNVNFLIDANPSGETNPEAIANATVAYYEQNGQSIGVPEYKKTSYTKKPFKDYNAGVLEGTYNHPSGGEVVLIQYLIPSNAELYSLTLTYSKNYYEQKGKEQVNEILNSLVISSPIEQTKANTASLNQETVVTAADYFKELTPIITNDTAIMEQVSYDFFTAHDDLIPASTAEVRKKLKSLVDTKVTTKHLNKNVANYYEHFIQISGEVIEVEEDTSDGSTAAIVHIMDDNGNNVLAIYPSSTGDLLEGDYATVIGAPIANFSFENVGGGYTNATLIGAALVTAE
;
A
#
# COMPACT_ATOMS: atom_id res chain seq x y z
N MET A 1 -7.21 24.14 -5.35
CA MET A 1 -6.03 23.81 -4.51
C MET A 1 -6.45 22.76 -3.50
N LYS A 2 -6.14 21.48 -3.77
CA LYS A 2 -6.33 20.40 -2.78
C LYS A 2 -5.39 20.72 -1.61
N LYS A 3 -5.92 20.94 -0.40
CA LYS A 3 -5.08 21.10 0.79
C LYS A 3 -4.43 19.73 1.04
N LEU A 4 -3.13 19.63 0.81
CA LEU A 4 -2.37 18.41 1.07
C LEU A 4 -2.38 18.11 2.57
N ILE A 5 -2.53 16.82 2.90
CA ILE A 5 -2.32 16.27 4.23
C ILE A 5 -0.85 16.53 4.60
N THR A 6 -0.59 17.15 5.74
CA THR A 6 0.78 17.53 6.14
C THR A 6 1.40 16.37 6.91
N ILE A 7 1.86 15.35 6.19
CA ILE A 7 2.60 14.25 6.81
C ILE A 7 4.05 14.69 6.98
N LEU A 8 4.31 15.39 8.08
CA LEU A 8 5.64 15.84 8.45
C LEU A 8 6.29 14.78 9.36
N ALA A 9 7.16 13.95 8.78
CA ALA A 9 8.13 13.23 9.59
C ALA A 9 9.13 14.26 10.14
N LEU A 10 9.30 14.33 11.46
CA LEU A 10 10.19 15.27 12.14
C LEU A 10 11.67 14.88 11.96
N THR A 11 12.07 14.57 10.73
CA THR A 11 13.39 14.02 10.37
C THR A 11 14.44 15.12 10.25
N ALA A 12 14.04 16.34 9.89
CA ALA A 12 14.95 17.40 9.48
C ALA A 12 15.57 18.26 10.61
N LEU A 13 15.25 18.02 11.89
CA LEU A 13 15.61 18.95 12.98
C LEU A 13 16.47 18.36 14.10
N LEU A 14 16.86 17.09 14.01
CA LEU A 14 17.68 16.44 15.03
C LEU A 14 19.07 16.07 14.47
N SER A 15 19.70 16.99 13.74
CA SER A 15 21.16 17.00 13.63
C SER A 15 21.71 17.47 14.97
N ALA A 16 22.36 16.56 15.70
CA ALA A 16 22.99 16.77 17.00
C ALA A 16 23.53 18.20 17.18
N CYS A 17 22.73 19.07 17.82
CA CYS A 17 23.21 20.34 18.34
C CYS A 17 23.22 20.21 19.86
N GLY A 18 24.43 20.09 20.38
CA GLY A 18 24.69 20.04 21.80
C GLY A 18 24.16 21.27 22.54
N ASN A 19 23.46 20.96 23.61
CA ASN A 19 23.48 21.61 24.91
C ASN A 19 22.94 23.06 25.05
N SER A 20 21.96 23.21 25.93
CA SER A 20 22.07 24.17 27.03
C SER A 20 21.22 23.72 28.23
N GLU A 21 21.64 22.66 28.92
CA GLU A 21 21.31 22.57 30.34
C GLU A 21 22.16 23.59 31.12
N THR A 22 21.44 24.45 31.83
CA THR A 22 21.96 25.44 32.78
C THR A 22 22.93 24.82 33.78
N THR A 23 24.09 25.46 33.87
CA THR A 23 25.23 25.17 34.75
C THR A 23 24.84 25.14 36.23
N LYS A 24 25.25 24.07 36.93
CA LYS A 24 25.81 24.19 38.29
C LYS A 24 27.08 23.35 38.42
N THR A 25 28.11 24.07 38.82
CA THR A 25 29.52 23.77 38.99
C THR A 25 29.78 22.65 40.01
N ALA A 26 30.70 21.73 39.70
CA ALA A 26 31.69 21.22 40.65
C ALA A 26 32.85 20.51 39.91
N ASP A 27 34.03 20.66 40.49
CA ASP A 27 35.39 20.54 39.97
C ASP A 27 35.98 19.11 39.91
N THR A 28 36.94 18.92 38.98
CA THR A 28 38.20 18.11 39.09
C THR A 28 38.06 16.57 39.20
N GLN A 29 38.72 15.67 38.46
CA GLN A 29 40.16 15.54 38.14
C GLN A 29 40.40 14.44 37.07
N THR A 30 41.50 14.57 36.33
CA THR A 30 42.04 13.68 35.30
C THR A 30 42.59 12.34 35.83
N SER A 31 42.42 11.24 35.08
CA SER A 31 43.42 10.15 34.99
C SER A 31 43.21 9.26 33.75
N GLU A 32 44.23 9.18 32.89
CA GLU A 32 44.43 8.13 31.90
C GLU A 32 44.86 6.81 32.58
N LYS A 33 44.34 5.65 32.15
CA LYS A 33 45.06 4.67 31.29
C LYS A 33 44.33 3.33 31.12
N ALA A 34 44.54 2.79 29.91
CA ALA A 34 44.74 1.37 29.56
C ALA A 34 43.52 0.42 29.47
N SER A 35 43.07 0.24 28.22
CA SER A 35 42.97 -1.03 27.48
C SER A 35 43.06 -2.35 28.29
N THR A 36 41.92 -3.01 28.43
CA THR A 36 41.84 -4.48 28.44
C THR A 36 40.63 -4.91 27.63
N THR A 37 40.93 -5.63 26.56
CA THR A 37 40.01 -6.35 25.70
C THR A 37 39.40 -7.49 26.51
N GLU A 38 38.17 -7.32 27.00
CA GLU A 38 37.34 -8.43 27.45
C GLU A 38 36.19 -8.60 26.46
N THR A 39 36.29 -9.67 25.70
CA THR A 39 35.24 -10.27 24.89
C THR A 39 34.14 -10.77 25.84
N SER A 40 33.30 -9.85 26.30
CA SER A 40 32.05 -10.13 26.97
C SER A 40 31.00 -10.36 25.88
N SER A 41 30.66 -11.62 25.63
CA SER A 41 29.40 -12.01 25.02
C SER A 41 28.25 -11.44 25.86
N ALA A 42 27.81 -10.23 25.51
CA ALA A 42 26.70 -9.57 26.15
C ALA A 42 25.41 -10.29 25.77
N GLU A 43 24.84 -11.05 26.70
CA GLU A 43 23.40 -11.30 26.70
C GLU A 43 22.71 -9.94 26.54
N ALA A 44 21.97 -9.76 25.45
CA ALA A 44 21.26 -8.54 25.16
C ALA A 44 20.26 -8.27 26.30
N LYS A 45 20.58 -7.31 27.18
CA LYS A 45 19.61 -6.81 28.16
C LYS A 45 18.39 -6.32 27.39
N ALA A 46 17.23 -6.88 27.71
CA ALA A 46 15.95 -6.48 27.13
C ALA A 46 15.77 -4.95 27.25
N THR A 47 15.33 -4.31 26.16
CA THR A 47 15.02 -2.88 26.14
C THR A 47 13.89 -2.61 27.15
N LYS A 48 14.08 -1.61 28.02
CA LYS A 48 13.03 -1.13 28.92
C LYS A 48 12.22 -0.04 28.25
N TYR A 49 10.91 -0.03 28.52
CA TYR A 49 9.97 0.92 27.95
C TYR A 49 9.29 1.73 29.04
N THR A 50 8.99 2.99 28.71
CA THR A 50 8.13 3.88 29.50
C THR A 50 6.92 4.26 28.65
N THR A 51 5.75 4.38 29.26
CA THR A 51 4.52 4.78 28.58
C THR A 51 4.30 6.28 28.72
N TYR A 52 4.18 6.99 27.61
CA TYR A 52 3.66 8.35 27.57
C TYR A 52 2.13 8.31 27.55
N SER A 53 1.48 9.17 28.33
CA SER A 53 0.03 9.36 28.31
C SER A 53 -0.28 10.83 28.03
N GLY A 54 -0.86 11.08 26.86
CA GLY A 54 -1.34 12.39 26.42
C GLY A 54 -2.86 12.50 26.52
N GLU A 55 -3.41 13.61 26.02
CA GLU A 55 -4.86 13.79 25.93
C GLU A 55 -5.43 12.88 24.84
N GLY A 56 -6.17 11.84 25.26
CA GLY A 56 -6.84 10.94 24.33
C GLY A 56 -5.97 9.88 23.68
N PHE A 57 -4.68 9.76 24.03
CA PHE A 57 -3.80 8.71 23.52
C PHE A 57 -2.67 8.34 24.49
N SER A 58 -2.08 7.15 24.30
CA SER A 58 -0.84 6.75 24.97
C SER A 58 -0.04 5.81 24.08
N PHE A 59 1.27 5.80 24.22
CA PHE A 59 2.14 4.78 23.62
C PHE A 59 3.43 4.63 24.44
N SER A 60 4.04 3.47 24.35
CA SER A 60 5.33 3.16 24.95
C SER A 60 6.47 3.58 24.04
N TYR A 61 7.58 3.99 24.64
CA TYR A 61 8.83 4.33 23.96
C TYR A 61 10.01 3.89 24.84
N PRO A 62 11.22 3.71 24.28
CA PRO A 62 12.37 3.29 25.07
C PRO A 62 12.67 4.28 26.21
N ASP A 63 12.89 3.77 27.42
CA ASP A 63 13.00 4.58 28.66
C ASP A 63 14.14 5.61 28.65
N HIS A 64 15.21 5.33 27.89
CA HIS A 64 16.34 6.22 27.69
C HIS A 64 16.06 7.38 26.72
N TRP A 65 15.02 7.29 25.89
CA TRP A 65 14.67 8.39 24.98
C TRP A 65 14.07 9.56 25.76
N LYS A 66 14.33 10.78 25.27
CA LYS A 66 13.90 12.03 25.90
C LYS A 66 12.87 12.73 25.04
N SER A 67 11.97 13.48 25.68
CA SER A 67 11.02 14.33 24.97
C SER A 67 11.75 15.37 24.14
N VAL A 68 11.26 15.62 22.93
CA VAL A 68 11.76 16.70 22.06
C VAL A 68 10.95 17.96 22.34
N ASP A 69 11.63 19.10 22.52
CA ASP A 69 10.94 20.40 22.58
C ASP A 69 10.48 20.79 21.18
N THR A 70 9.16 20.85 21.00
CA THR A 70 8.52 21.15 19.72
C THR A 70 7.90 22.55 19.68
N SER A 71 8.10 23.36 20.72
CA SER A 71 7.49 24.69 20.85
C SER A 71 7.82 25.64 19.70
N GLN A 72 8.98 25.44 19.05
CA GLN A 72 9.45 26.24 17.92
C GLN A 72 9.00 25.73 16.55
N LEU A 73 8.38 24.54 16.48
CA LEU A 73 8.17 23.85 15.20
C LEU A 73 6.91 24.30 14.46
N ASN A 74 6.01 25.02 15.13
CA ASN A 74 4.72 25.47 14.57
C ASN A 74 3.97 24.34 13.83
N VAL A 75 3.94 23.14 14.42
CA VAL A 75 3.21 21.97 13.90
C VAL A 75 2.08 21.62 14.88
N PRO A 76 0.89 22.21 14.77
CA PRO A 76 -0.22 21.96 15.71
C PRO A 76 -0.70 20.50 15.76
N ALA A 77 -0.46 19.76 14.67
CA ALA A 77 -0.79 18.34 14.56
C ALA A 77 0.11 17.45 15.44
N LEU A 78 1.33 17.89 15.77
CA LEU A 78 2.29 17.12 16.56
C LEU A 78 1.88 17.10 18.04
N LYS A 79 1.60 15.91 18.57
CA LYS A 79 1.10 15.73 19.94
C LYS A 79 2.16 15.17 20.89
N ALA A 80 3.09 14.39 20.38
CA ALA A 80 4.20 13.86 21.16
C ALA A 80 5.41 13.58 20.27
N ALA A 81 6.61 13.79 20.81
CA ALA A 81 7.87 13.46 20.13
C ALA A 81 8.93 13.06 21.16
N PHE A 82 9.61 11.94 20.90
CA PHE A 82 10.69 11.42 21.73
C PHE A 82 11.86 10.99 20.84
N SER A 83 13.09 11.16 21.31
CA SER A 83 14.28 10.76 20.57
C SER A 83 15.40 10.20 21.44
N ASN A 84 16.23 9.39 20.81
CA ASN A 84 17.52 8.96 21.33
C ASN A 84 18.54 10.09 21.18
N GLN A 85 18.62 10.97 22.18
CA GLN A 85 19.53 12.13 22.16
C GLN A 85 21.00 11.75 22.41
N GLU A 86 21.30 10.48 22.69
CA GLU A 86 22.67 9.97 22.85
C GLU A 86 23.33 9.59 21.52
N ALA A 87 22.55 9.51 20.43
CA ALA A 87 23.06 9.16 19.11
C ALA A 87 23.85 10.31 18.46
N THR A 88 24.97 9.99 17.81
CA THR A 88 25.94 10.98 17.33
C THR A 88 25.73 11.44 15.87
N GLN A 89 25.00 10.67 15.05
CA GLN A 89 24.79 10.97 13.62
C GLN A 89 23.32 11.25 13.28
N PHE A 90 22.44 10.39 13.77
CA PHE A 90 21.00 10.49 13.59
C PHE A 90 20.32 10.07 14.90
N ALA A 91 19.46 10.93 15.43
CA ALA A 91 18.68 10.60 16.61
C ALA A 91 17.45 9.79 16.20
N ASP A 92 17.48 8.48 16.48
CA ASP A 92 16.30 7.63 16.35
C ASP A 92 15.15 8.24 17.14
N ASN A 93 13.94 8.26 16.57
CA ASN A 93 12.84 9.00 17.16
C ASN A 93 11.48 8.39 16.87
N VAL A 94 10.52 8.77 17.70
CA VAL A 94 9.09 8.49 17.52
C VAL A 94 8.33 9.79 17.66
N ASN A 95 7.35 9.98 16.78
CA ASN A 95 6.44 11.12 16.83
C ASN A 95 5.01 10.67 16.58
N PHE A 96 4.07 11.30 17.29
CA PHE A 96 2.64 11.06 17.15
C PHE A 96 1.94 12.34 16.70
N LEU A 97 1.27 12.25 15.56
CA LEU A 97 0.52 13.34 14.95
C LEU A 97 -0.97 12.99 14.92
N ILE A 98 -1.80 14.01 15.10
CA ILE A 98 -3.23 13.99 14.77
C ILE A 98 -3.45 15.17 13.82
N ASP A 99 -3.55 14.88 12.52
CA ASP A 99 -3.79 15.89 11.48
C ASP A 99 -5.26 15.85 11.02
N ALA A 100 -5.75 16.93 10.45
CA ALA A 100 -7.05 16.93 9.80
C ALA A 100 -7.04 16.04 8.56
N ASN A 101 -8.11 15.29 8.34
CA ASN A 101 -8.35 14.52 7.13
C ASN A 101 -9.48 15.14 6.30
N PRO A 102 -9.22 16.24 5.56
CA PRO A 102 -10.27 16.96 4.85
C PRO A 102 -10.86 16.18 3.66
N SER A 103 -10.17 15.14 3.17
CA SER A 103 -10.71 14.26 2.12
C SER A 103 -11.66 13.21 2.67
N GLY A 104 -11.61 12.94 3.98
CA GLY A 104 -12.33 11.82 4.59
C GLY A 104 -11.87 10.45 4.08
N GLU A 105 -10.67 10.35 3.50
CA GLU A 105 -10.11 9.08 3.02
C GLU A 105 -9.89 8.15 4.22
N THR A 106 -10.52 6.98 4.21
CA THR A 106 -10.41 5.98 5.29
C THR A 106 -9.63 4.74 4.89
N ASN A 107 -9.19 4.64 3.63
CA ASN A 107 -8.29 3.59 3.18
C ASN A 107 -6.83 3.97 3.54
N PRO A 108 -6.21 3.29 4.53
CA PRO A 108 -4.84 3.58 4.93
C PRO A 108 -3.82 3.32 3.81
N GLU A 109 -4.11 2.48 2.83
CA GLU A 109 -3.22 2.20 1.71
C GLU A 109 -3.22 3.34 0.68
N ALA A 110 -4.40 3.91 0.41
CA ALA A 110 -4.50 5.11 -0.42
C ALA A 110 -3.73 6.28 0.20
N ILE A 111 -3.82 6.44 1.52
CA ILE A 111 -3.04 7.44 2.27
C ILE A 111 -1.54 7.12 2.20
N ALA A 112 -1.15 5.85 2.37
CA ALA A 112 0.24 5.44 2.27
C ALA A 112 0.81 5.76 0.88
N ASN A 113 0.08 5.45 -0.19
CA ASN A 113 0.51 5.75 -1.57
C ASN A 113 0.59 7.26 -1.83
N ALA A 114 -0.36 8.05 -1.31
CA ALA A 114 -0.28 9.52 -1.37
C ALA A 114 0.92 10.07 -0.58
N THR A 115 1.27 9.42 0.54
CA THR A 115 2.45 9.77 1.36
C THR A 115 3.74 9.49 0.59
N VAL A 116 3.83 8.34 -0.08
CA VAL A 116 4.97 7.96 -0.92
C VAL A 116 5.16 8.99 -2.04
N ALA A 117 4.10 9.30 -2.79
CA ALA A 117 4.14 10.30 -3.86
C ALA A 117 4.56 11.70 -3.33
N TYR A 118 4.11 12.07 -2.13
CA TYR A 118 4.52 13.32 -1.49
C TYR A 118 6.03 13.34 -1.18
N TYR A 119 6.58 12.25 -0.64
CA TYR A 119 8.02 12.15 -0.37
C TYR A 119 8.87 12.07 -1.65
N GLU A 120 8.40 11.39 -2.69
CA GLU A 120 9.11 11.36 -3.97
C GLU A 120 9.18 12.76 -4.60
N GLN A 121 8.10 13.55 -4.50
CA GLN A 121 8.05 14.88 -5.05
C GLN A 121 8.76 15.94 -4.20
N ASN A 122 8.61 15.88 -2.86
CA ASN A 122 8.99 16.96 -1.95
C ASN A 122 10.10 16.57 -0.98
N GLY A 123 10.49 15.30 -0.92
CA GLY A 123 11.39 14.73 0.07
C GLY A 123 12.69 15.49 0.24
N GLN A 124 13.30 15.93 -0.87
CA GLN A 124 14.51 16.76 -0.85
C GLN A 124 14.35 18.02 0.02
N SER A 125 13.22 18.71 -0.08
CA SER A 125 12.95 19.98 0.59
C SER A 125 12.60 19.83 2.08
N ILE A 126 12.19 18.63 2.50
CA ILE A 126 11.72 18.34 3.86
C ILE A 126 12.63 17.38 4.62
N GLY A 127 13.84 17.12 4.11
CA GLY A 127 14.84 16.27 4.80
C GLY A 127 14.59 14.76 4.69
N VAL A 128 13.83 14.33 3.67
CA VAL A 128 13.59 12.92 3.31
C VAL A 128 13.96 12.69 1.83
N PRO A 129 15.19 13.01 1.41
CA PRO A 129 15.57 12.94 0.00
C PRO A 129 15.60 11.49 -0.51
N GLU A 130 15.26 11.29 -1.79
CA GLU A 130 15.33 9.98 -2.45
C GLU A 130 14.59 8.87 -1.69
N TYR A 131 13.44 9.21 -1.10
CA TYR A 131 12.60 8.25 -0.39
C TYR A 131 12.24 7.04 -1.27
N LYS A 132 12.31 5.85 -0.69
CA LYS A 132 11.92 4.59 -1.33
C LYS A 132 10.98 3.82 -0.42
N LYS A 133 9.77 3.54 -0.90
CA LYS A 133 8.87 2.59 -0.24
C LYS A 133 9.54 1.21 -0.22
N THR A 134 9.59 0.57 0.95
CA THR A 134 10.07 -0.81 1.08
C THR A 134 8.95 -1.79 1.33
N SER A 135 7.92 -1.39 2.09
CA SER A 135 6.76 -2.23 2.34
C SER A 135 5.51 -1.42 2.70
N TYR A 136 4.35 -2.03 2.52
CA TYR A 136 3.12 -1.61 3.17
C TYR A 136 2.44 -2.85 3.75
N THR A 137 2.04 -2.79 5.01
CA THR A 137 1.40 -3.91 5.71
C THR A 137 0.08 -3.46 6.32
N LYS A 138 -1.01 -4.16 6.01
CA LYS A 138 -2.29 -3.98 6.71
C LYS A 138 -2.11 -4.36 8.17
N LYS A 139 -2.40 -3.43 9.09
CA LYS A 139 -2.30 -3.64 10.54
C LYS A 139 -3.50 -2.93 11.17
N PRO A 140 -4.65 -3.60 11.33
CA PRO A 140 -5.84 -2.98 11.91
C PRO A 140 -5.58 -2.44 13.31
N PHE A 141 -6.16 -1.27 13.61
CA PHE A 141 -6.17 -0.71 14.96
C PHE A 141 -7.50 -1.05 15.61
N LYS A 142 -7.54 -2.09 16.44
CA LYS A 142 -8.81 -2.67 16.94
C LYS A 142 -9.70 -3.04 15.74
N ASP A 143 -10.90 -2.46 15.66
CA ASP A 143 -11.87 -2.67 14.58
C ASP A 143 -11.72 -1.66 13.42
N TYR A 144 -10.72 -0.79 13.47
CA TYR A 144 -10.52 0.29 12.49
C TYR A 144 -9.47 -0.09 11.44
N ASN A 145 -9.71 0.30 10.19
CA ASN A 145 -8.74 0.15 9.11
C ASN A 145 -7.49 0.97 9.42
N ALA A 146 -6.35 0.30 9.42
CA ALA A 146 -5.05 0.95 9.61
C ALA A 146 -3.95 0.15 8.91
N GLY A 147 -2.83 0.79 8.66
CA GLY A 147 -1.72 0.21 7.92
C GLY A 147 -0.38 0.80 8.31
N VAL A 148 0.67 0.02 8.12
CA VAL A 148 2.06 0.43 8.36
C VAL A 148 2.75 0.59 7.03
N LEU A 149 3.19 1.82 6.74
CA LEU A 149 4.07 2.14 5.63
C LEU A 149 5.52 2.09 6.11
N GLU A 150 6.39 1.38 5.40
CA GLU A 150 7.83 1.39 5.62
C GLU A 150 8.54 1.92 4.38
N GLY A 151 9.59 2.70 4.60
CA GLY A 151 10.48 3.13 3.54
C GLY A 151 11.86 3.50 4.06
N THR A 152 12.77 3.75 3.13
CA THR A 152 14.12 4.20 3.43
C THR A 152 14.47 5.46 2.68
N TYR A 153 15.44 6.21 3.22
CA TYR A 153 16.00 7.39 2.56
C TYR A 153 17.42 7.66 3.08
N ASN A 154 18.18 8.47 2.34
CA ASN A 154 19.54 8.87 2.73
C ASN A 154 19.50 10.19 3.51
N HIS A 155 19.76 10.17 4.81
CA HIS A 155 19.68 11.41 5.60
C HIS A 155 20.86 12.35 5.29
N PRO A 156 20.64 13.68 5.18
CA PRO A 156 21.71 14.64 4.86
C PRO A 156 22.89 14.68 5.84
N SER A 157 22.70 14.27 7.10
CA SER A 157 23.81 14.16 8.08
C SER A 157 24.72 12.94 7.85
N GLY A 158 24.40 12.09 6.88
CA GLY A 158 25.11 10.87 6.55
C GLY A 158 24.43 9.64 7.15
N GLY A 159 24.17 8.64 6.31
CA GLY A 159 23.59 7.36 6.70
C GLY A 159 22.19 7.12 6.13
N GLU A 160 21.89 5.85 5.87
CA GLU A 160 20.55 5.42 5.47
C GLU A 160 19.66 5.32 6.71
N VAL A 161 18.42 5.78 6.55
CA VAL A 161 17.41 5.84 7.60
C VAL A 161 16.20 5.02 7.16
N VAL A 162 15.59 4.32 8.12
CA VAL A 162 14.33 3.61 7.96
C VAL A 162 13.22 4.44 8.60
N LEU A 163 12.18 4.71 7.83
CA LEU A 163 10.99 5.44 8.24
C LEU A 163 9.80 4.47 8.27
N ILE A 164 9.13 4.38 9.41
CA ILE A 164 7.96 3.53 9.63
C ILE A 164 6.80 4.43 10.04
N GLN A 165 5.65 4.34 9.38
CA GLN A 165 4.47 5.15 9.68
C GLN A 165 3.26 4.26 9.89
N TYR A 166 2.73 4.25 11.10
CA TYR A 166 1.46 3.59 11.40
C TYR A 166 0.31 4.59 11.21
N LEU A 167 -0.47 4.37 10.16
CA LEU A 167 -1.52 5.25 9.66
C LEU A 167 -2.89 4.71 10.09
N ILE A 168 -3.61 5.49 10.89
CA ILE A 168 -4.96 5.16 11.37
C ILE A 168 -5.88 6.32 10.97
N PRO A 169 -6.49 6.29 9.76
CA PRO A 169 -7.37 7.34 9.32
C PRO A 169 -8.73 7.33 10.02
N SER A 170 -9.42 8.44 9.99
CA SER A 170 -10.84 8.61 10.29
C SER A 170 -11.42 9.58 9.27
N ASN A 171 -12.72 9.83 9.29
CA ASN A 171 -13.38 10.79 8.41
C ASN A 171 -12.91 12.22 8.58
N ALA A 172 -12.42 12.56 9.77
CA ALA A 172 -12.10 13.93 10.14
C ALA A 172 -10.62 14.12 10.45
N GLU A 173 -9.94 13.06 10.88
CA GLU A 173 -8.56 13.10 11.38
C GLU A 173 -7.74 11.92 10.85
N LEU A 174 -6.43 12.12 10.71
CA LEU A 174 -5.44 11.08 10.47
C LEU A 174 -4.53 11.00 11.69
N TYR A 175 -4.54 9.85 12.37
CA TYR A 175 -3.62 9.54 13.45
C TYR A 175 -2.40 8.84 12.86
N SER A 176 -1.21 9.39 13.11
CA SER A 176 0.04 8.87 12.55
C SER A 176 1.08 8.70 13.66
N LEU A 177 1.52 7.46 13.89
CA LEU A 177 2.68 7.17 14.75
C LEU A 177 3.86 6.86 13.83
N THR A 178 4.82 7.78 13.76
CA THR A 178 6.00 7.64 12.90
C THR A 178 7.22 7.31 13.74
N LEU A 179 7.92 6.23 13.39
CA LEU A 179 9.22 5.88 13.94
C LEU A 179 10.28 6.06 12.87
N THR A 180 11.41 6.64 13.27
CA THR A 180 12.53 6.85 12.37
C THR A 180 13.80 6.31 13.04
N TYR A 181 14.51 5.44 12.34
CA TYR A 181 15.73 4.81 12.85
C TYR A 181 16.87 4.93 11.85
N SER A 182 18.09 5.14 12.34
CA SER A 182 19.27 4.79 11.55
C SER A 182 19.21 3.31 11.17
N LYS A 183 19.54 2.98 9.92
CA LYS A 183 19.39 1.61 9.40
C LYS A 183 20.15 0.57 10.22
N ASN A 184 21.36 0.91 10.66
CA ASN A 184 22.16 0.03 11.50
C ASN A 184 21.47 -0.28 12.84
N TYR A 185 20.90 0.72 13.49
CA TYR A 185 20.15 0.50 14.73
C TYR A 185 18.87 -0.31 14.48
N TYR A 186 18.16 0.00 13.39
CA TYR A 186 16.96 -0.73 13.00
C TYR A 186 17.20 -2.23 12.83
N GLU A 187 18.27 -2.59 12.12
CA GLU A 187 18.65 -3.97 11.86
C GLU A 187 19.06 -4.73 13.14
N GLN A 188 19.69 -4.04 14.10
CA GLN A 188 20.15 -4.67 15.35
C GLN A 188 19.06 -4.77 16.42
N LYS A 189 18.22 -3.74 16.58
CA LYS A 189 17.29 -3.59 17.72
C LYS A 189 15.95 -2.97 17.33
N GLY A 190 15.90 -2.14 16.31
CA GLY A 190 14.69 -1.37 15.99
C GLY A 190 13.51 -2.21 15.54
N LYS A 191 13.71 -3.36 14.88
CA LYS A 191 12.60 -4.24 14.48
C LYS A 191 11.72 -4.71 15.65
N GLU A 192 12.33 -5.13 16.75
CA GLU A 192 11.60 -5.53 17.96
C GLU A 192 10.93 -4.31 18.61
N GLN A 193 11.65 -3.18 18.68
CA GLN A 193 11.11 -1.94 19.25
C GLN A 193 9.91 -1.40 18.49
N VAL A 194 9.92 -1.44 17.16
CA VAL A 194 8.78 -1.03 16.33
C VAL A 194 7.53 -1.80 16.75
N ASN A 195 7.62 -3.12 16.85
CA ASN A 195 6.45 -3.93 17.23
C ASN A 195 5.93 -3.58 18.64
N GLU A 196 6.82 -3.44 19.62
CA GLU A 196 6.45 -3.05 20.99
C GLU A 196 5.77 -1.67 21.03
N ILE A 197 6.36 -0.69 20.35
CA ILE A 197 5.83 0.68 20.31
C ILE A 197 4.48 0.72 19.59
N LEU A 198 4.35 0.11 18.41
CA LEU A 198 3.10 0.11 17.65
C LEU A 198 1.97 -0.62 18.41
N ASN A 199 2.26 -1.75 19.06
CA ASN A 199 1.25 -2.52 19.80
C ASN A 199 0.83 -1.83 21.11
N SER A 200 1.66 -0.94 21.64
CA SER A 200 1.35 -0.17 22.85
C SER A 200 0.46 1.05 22.62
N LEU A 201 0.20 1.41 21.35
CA LEU A 201 -0.61 2.57 21.02
C LEU A 201 -2.05 2.38 21.49
N VAL A 202 -2.55 3.35 22.22
CA VAL A 202 -3.95 3.48 22.61
C VAL A 202 -4.45 4.83 22.14
N ILE A 203 -5.62 4.84 21.53
CA ILE A 203 -6.41 6.03 21.20
C ILE A 203 -7.74 5.85 21.94
N SER A 204 -8.08 6.85 22.75
CA SER A 204 -9.24 6.86 23.65
C SER A 204 -10.45 7.55 23.01
N SER A 205 -10.22 8.47 22.07
CA SER A 205 -11.29 9.08 21.28
C SER A 205 -11.93 8.04 20.34
N PRO A 206 -13.26 8.07 20.16
CA PRO A 206 -13.91 7.31 19.10
C PRO A 206 -13.32 7.69 17.74
N ILE A 207 -12.92 6.68 16.97
CA ILE A 207 -12.41 6.90 15.61
C ILE A 207 -13.59 6.72 14.67
N GLU A 208 -14.15 7.83 14.17
CA GLU A 208 -15.20 7.75 13.17
C GLU A 208 -14.59 7.49 11.80
N GLN A 209 -14.47 6.22 11.42
CA GLN A 209 -14.34 5.87 10.01
C GLN A 209 -15.75 5.76 9.45
N THR A 210 -16.00 6.39 8.30
CA THR A 210 -17.18 6.07 7.49
C THR A 210 -17.01 4.59 7.31
N LYS A 211 -18.06 3.82 7.62
CA LYS A 211 -18.06 2.43 7.19
C LYS A 211 -17.75 2.49 5.70
N ALA A 212 -16.54 2.08 5.32
CA ALA A 212 -16.41 1.38 4.07
C ALA A 212 -17.58 0.39 4.08
N ASN A 213 -18.22 0.16 2.95
CA ASN A 213 -18.97 -1.08 2.82
C ASN A 213 -17.94 -2.21 2.94
N THR A 214 -17.54 -2.51 4.17
CA THR A 214 -16.67 -3.59 4.56
C THR A 214 -17.62 -4.78 4.63
N ALA A 215 -17.88 -5.38 3.47
CA ALA A 215 -17.94 -6.83 3.48
C ALA A 215 -16.52 -7.28 3.87
N SER A 216 -16.37 -7.58 5.17
CA SER A 216 -15.30 -8.27 5.89
C SER A 216 -13.88 -8.29 5.32
N LEU A 217 -12.90 -7.83 6.11
CA LEU A 217 -11.53 -8.38 6.13
C LEU A 217 -11.14 -8.68 7.58
N ASN A 218 -11.82 -9.68 8.14
CA ASN A 218 -11.31 -10.62 9.15
C ASN A 218 -12.16 -11.91 9.08
N GLN A 219 -12.29 -12.43 7.86
CA GLN A 219 -12.00 -13.84 7.62
C GLN A 219 -10.71 -13.85 6.79
N GLU A 220 -10.05 -14.99 6.57
CA GLU A 220 -9.30 -15.15 5.32
C GLU A 220 -10.28 -14.77 4.19
N THR A 221 -10.26 -13.53 3.73
CA THR A 221 -11.26 -13.04 2.78
C THR A 221 -10.53 -13.03 1.46
N VAL A 222 -10.74 -14.13 0.75
CA VAL A 222 -10.40 -14.31 -0.66
C VAL A 222 -10.81 -13.01 -1.36
N VAL A 223 -9.85 -12.28 -1.92
CA VAL A 223 -10.15 -11.19 -2.86
C VAL A 223 -10.93 -11.84 -3.98
N THR A 224 -12.23 -11.51 -4.07
CA THR A 224 -13.07 -12.14 -5.09
C THR A 224 -12.64 -11.63 -6.46
N ALA A 225 -12.82 -12.44 -7.49
CA ALA A 225 -12.59 -12.03 -8.86
C ALA A 225 -13.43 -10.78 -9.22
N ALA A 226 -14.63 -10.65 -8.64
CA ALA A 226 -15.51 -9.50 -8.85
C ALA A 226 -14.89 -8.18 -8.33
N ASP A 227 -14.30 -8.20 -7.14
CA ASP A 227 -13.62 -7.03 -6.57
C ASP A 227 -12.38 -6.65 -7.40
N TYR A 228 -11.62 -7.67 -7.80
CA TYR A 228 -10.44 -7.50 -8.65
C TYR A 228 -10.77 -6.85 -10.00
N PHE A 229 -11.79 -7.34 -10.71
CA PHE A 229 -12.22 -6.77 -11.98
C PHE A 229 -12.78 -5.35 -11.83
N LYS A 230 -13.55 -5.10 -10.77
CA LYS A 230 -14.11 -3.77 -10.49
C LYS A 230 -13.02 -2.73 -10.25
N GLU A 231 -11.97 -3.09 -9.53
CA GLU A 231 -10.85 -2.22 -9.22
C GLU A 231 -10.01 -1.88 -10.46
N LEU A 232 -9.73 -2.88 -11.31
CA LEU A 232 -8.88 -2.68 -12.49
C LEU A 232 -9.60 -2.05 -13.68
N THR A 233 -10.93 -2.16 -13.77
CA THR A 233 -11.71 -1.61 -14.89
C THR A 233 -11.41 -0.13 -15.18
N PRO A 234 -11.49 0.81 -14.21
CA PRO A 234 -11.18 2.22 -14.48
C PRO A 234 -9.70 2.43 -14.83
N ILE A 235 -8.77 1.66 -14.25
CA ILE A 235 -7.33 1.79 -14.52
C ILE A 235 -7.04 1.41 -15.97
N ILE A 236 -7.51 0.25 -16.40
CA ILE A 236 -7.27 -0.31 -17.72
C ILE A 236 -7.97 0.51 -18.81
N THR A 237 -9.12 1.08 -18.50
CA THR A 237 -9.91 1.86 -19.46
C THR A 237 -9.64 3.36 -19.38
N ASN A 238 -8.65 3.81 -18.59
CA ASN A 238 -8.35 5.23 -18.36
C ASN A 238 -9.60 6.05 -17.95
N ASP A 239 -10.37 5.51 -16.99
CA ASP A 239 -11.63 6.04 -16.47
C ASP A 239 -12.76 6.21 -17.50
N THR A 240 -12.62 5.63 -18.70
CA THR A 240 -13.66 5.71 -19.74
C THR A 240 -14.78 4.69 -19.56
N ALA A 241 -14.56 3.66 -18.74
CA ALA A 241 -15.58 2.68 -18.40
C ALA A 241 -15.57 2.35 -16.90
N ILE A 242 -16.73 1.87 -16.44
CA ILE A 242 -16.95 1.35 -15.10
C ILE A 242 -17.60 -0.03 -15.20
N MET A 243 -17.38 -0.87 -14.19
CA MET A 243 -18.07 -2.14 -14.07
C MET A 243 -19.48 -1.92 -13.51
N GLU A 244 -20.49 -2.32 -14.28
CA GLU A 244 -21.89 -2.24 -13.85
C GLU A 244 -22.21 -3.26 -12.74
N GLN A 245 -23.16 -2.93 -11.88
CA GLN A 245 -23.52 -3.78 -10.74
C GLN A 245 -23.96 -5.18 -11.17
N VAL A 246 -24.66 -5.30 -12.31
CA VAL A 246 -25.10 -6.59 -12.86
C VAL A 246 -23.91 -7.48 -13.25
N SER A 247 -22.86 -6.89 -13.82
CA SER A 247 -21.63 -7.62 -14.12
C SER A 247 -20.93 -8.04 -12.82
N TYR A 248 -20.81 -7.12 -11.85
CA TYR A 248 -20.23 -7.41 -10.53
C TYR A 248 -20.94 -8.58 -9.84
N ASP A 249 -22.27 -8.54 -9.75
CA ASP A 249 -23.08 -9.58 -9.14
C ASP A 249 -22.90 -10.94 -9.83
N PHE A 250 -22.74 -10.94 -11.17
CA PHE A 250 -22.47 -12.16 -11.93
C PHE A 250 -21.12 -12.77 -11.57
N PHE A 251 -20.06 -11.96 -11.47
CA PHE A 251 -18.75 -12.45 -11.05
C PHE A 251 -18.75 -12.93 -9.59
N THR A 252 -19.41 -12.22 -8.68
CA THR A 252 -19.55 -12.66 -7.28
C THR A 252 -20.26 -14.01 -7.19
N ALA A 253 -21.29 -14.23 -8.01
CA ALA A 253 -22.03 -15.50 -8.04
C ALA A 253 -21.23 -16.68 -8.62
N HIS A 254 -20.13 -16.42 -9.32
CA HIS A 254 -19.31 -17.42 -10.01
C HIS A 254 -17.82 -17.34 -9.64
N ASP A 255 -17.50 -16.78 -8.46
CA ASP A 255 -16.14 -16.63 -7.95
C ASP A 255 -15.39 -17.98 -7.89
N ASP A 256 -16.11 -19.08 -7.65
CA ASP A 256 -15.58 -20.45 -7.63
C ASP A 256 -15.05 -20.95 -8.99
N LEU A 257 -15.31 -20.21 -10.07
CA LEU A 257 -14.86 -20.53 -11.43
C LEU A 257 -13.64 -19.72 -11.87
N ILE A 258 -13.14 -18.81 -11.04
CA ILE A 258 -12.18 -17.78 -11.46
C ILE A 258 -10.98 -17.72 -10.49
N PRO A 259 -9.74 -17.91 -10.98
CA PRO A 259 -9.40 -18.51 -12.26
C PRO A 259 -9.78 -20.01 -12.29
N ALA A 260 -10.06 -20.53 -13.49
CA ALA A 260 -10.37 -21.94 -13.71
C ALA A 260 -9.11 -22.82 -13.67
N SER A 261 -8.51 -22.94 -12.49
CA SER A 261 -7.18 -23.54 -12.29
C SER A 261 -7.15 -25.07 -12.36
N THR A 262 -8.30 -25.75 -12.24
CA THR A 262 -8.38 -27.22 -12.30
C THR A 262 -9.19 -27.73 -13.50
N ALA A 263 -8.95 -28.97 -13.91
CA ALA A 263 -9.66 -29.58 -15.04
C ALA A 263 -11.18 -29.66 -14.80
N GLU A 264 -11.59 -29.94 -13.55
CA GLU A 264 -12.98 -30.00 -13.13
C GLU A 264 -13.66 -28.64 -13.26
N VAL A 265 -13.01 -27.57 -12.78
CA VAL A 265 -13.54 -26.20 -12.87
C VAL A 265 -13.61 -25.75 -14.33
N ARG A 266 -12.58 -26.03 -15.14
CA ARG A 266 -12.59 -25.74 -16.59
C ARG A 266 -13.74 -26.44 -17.31
N LYS A 267 -14.05 -27.69 -16.96
CA LYS A 267 -15.18 -28.43 -17.53
C LYS A 267 -16.53 -27.80 -17.15
N LYS A 268 -16.69 -27.41 -15.87
CA LYS A 268 -17.89 -26.71 -15.39
C LYS A 268 -18.06 -25.37 -16.11
N LEU A 269 -17.02 -24.54 -16.14
CA LEU A 269 -17.00 -23.26 -16.85
C LEU A 269 -17.42 -23.41 -18.31
N LYS A 270 -16.78 -24.32 -19.06
CA LYS A 270 -17.10 -24.57 -20.48
C LYS A 270 -18.56 -24.98 -20.72
N SER A 271 -19.21 -25.62 -19.74
CA SER A 271 -20.64 -25.98 -19.85
C SER A 271 -21.61 -24.81 -19.67
N LEU A 272 -21.14 -23.70 -19.08
CA LEU A 272 -21.91 -22.48 -18.84
C LEU A 272 -21.73 -21.44 -19.96
N VAL A 273 -20.81 -21.68 -20.90
CA VAL A 273 -20.53 -20.75 -21.99
C VAL A 273 -21.71 -20.66 -22.96
N ASP A 274 -22.19 -19.44 -23.20
CA ASP A 274 -23.10 -19.16 -24.30
C ASP A 274 -22.33 -19.04 -25.61
N THR A 275 -22.29 -20.16 -26.34
CA THR A 275 -21.61 -20.29 -27.64
C THR A 275 -22.22 -19.47 -28.78
N LYS A 276 -23.38 -18.83 -28.57
CA LYS A 276 -24.02 -17.99 -29.59
C LYS A 276 -23.59 -16.53 -29.51
N VAL A 277 -23.00 -16.12 -28.38
CA VAL A 277 -22.52 -14.75 -28.20
C VAL A 277 -21.16 -14.63 -28.87
N THR A 278 -20.99 -13.54 -29.62
CA THR A 278 -19.74 -13.21 -30.33
C THR A 278 -19.40 -11.75 -30.06
N THR A 279 -18.18 -11.32 -30.36
CA THR A 279 -17.77 -9.92 -30.19
C THR A 279 -18.69 -8.94 -30.93
N LYS A 280 -19.30 -9.34 -32.05
CA LYS A 280 -20.30 -8.53 -32.77
C LYS A 280 -21.56 -8.25 -31.94
N HIS A 281 -21.98 -9.20 -31.12
CA HIS A 281 -23.09 -9.02 -30.19
C HIS A 281 -22.72 -8.05 -29.06
N LEU A 282 -21.53 -8.21 -28.50
CA LEU A 282 -21.00 -7.34 -27.43
C LEU A 282 -20.84 -5.90 -27.92
N ASN A 283 -20.25 -5.70 -29.09
CA ASN A 283 -20.09 -4.39 -29.72
C ASN A 283 -21.43 -3.69 -29.96
N LYS A 284 -22.49 -4.45 -30.25
CA LYS A 284 -23.83 -3.89 -30.44
C LYS A 284 -24.45 -3.42 -29.13
N ASN A 285 -24.41 -4.25 -28.08
CA ASN A 285 -24.87 -3.89 -26.75
C ASN A 285 -24.35 -4.91 -25.72
N VAL A 286 -23.25 -4.57 -25.06
CA VAL A 286 -22.61 -5.42 -24.04
C VAL A 286 -23.51 -5.67 -22.83
N ALA A 287 -24.42 -4.75 -22.50
CA ALA A 287 -25.27 -4.84 -21.31
C ALA A 287 -26.25 -6.03 -21.35
N ASN A 288 -26.57 -6.54 -22.54
CA ASN A 288 -27.39 -7.74 -22.70
C ASN A 288 -26.67 -9.04 -22.28
N TYR A 289 -25.36 -8.97 -22.06
CA TYR A 289 -24.50 -10.14 -21.92
C TYR A 289 -23.66 -10.14 -20.64
N TYR A 290 -23.84 -9.17 -19.73
CA TYR A 290 -23.12 -9.12 -18.45
C TYR A 290 -23.25 -10.40 -17.62
N GLU A 291 -24.38 -11.09 -17.75
CA GLU A 291 -24.68 -12.31 -16.99
C GLU A 291 -24.35 -13.61 -17.76
N HIS A 292 -23.41 -13.56 -18.72
CA HIS A 292 -23.10 -14.70 -19.58
C HIS A 292 -21.60 -14.96 -19.59
N PHE A 293 -21.21 -16.21 -19.34
CA PHE A 293 -19.90 -16.67 -19.78
C PHE A 293 -19.90 -16.80 -21.30
N ILE A 294 -18.86 -16.26 -21.92
CA ILE A 294 -18.67 -16.25 -23.36
C ILE A 294 -17.28 -16.81 -23.67
N GLN A 295 -17.09 -17.22 -24.93
CA GLN A 295 -15.81 -17.65 -25.45
C GLN A 295 -15.48 -16.82 -26.68
N ILE A 296 -14.28 -16.23 -26.70
CA ILE A 296 -13.76 -15.47 -27.83
C ILE A 296 -12.35 -15.97 -28.11
N SER A 297 -12.07 -16.24 -29.39
CA SER A 297 -10.76 -16.66 -29.86
C SER A 297 -10.23 -15.63 -30.85
N GLY A 298 -8.92 -15.44 -30.86
CA GLY A 298 -8.27 -14.43 -31.70
C GLY A 298 -6.75 -14.44 -31.60
N GLU A 299 -6.12 -13.68 -32.48
CA GLU A 299 -4.68 -13.42 -32.44
C GLU A 299 -4.36 -12.51 -31.25
N VAL A 300 -3.32 -12.87 -30.49
CA VAL A 300 -2.80 -12.08 -29.37
C VAL A 300 -2.03 -10.90 -29.93
N ILE A 301 -2.53 -9.70 -29.67
CA ILE A 301 -1.92 -8.43 -30.08
C ILE A 301 -0.94 -7.95 -29.02
N GLU A 302 -1.26 -8.19 -27.76
CA GLU A 302 -0.45 -7.81 -26.62
C GLU A 302 -0.78 -8.73 -25.44
N VAL A 303 0.23 -9.11 -24.68
CA VAL A 303 0.08 -9.87 -23.44
C VAL A 303 1.11 -9.38 -22.44
N GLU A 304 0.64 -8.98 -21.26
CA GLU A 304 1.48 -8.55 -20.15
C GLU A 304 1.13 -9.36 -18.90
N GLU A 305 2.15 -9.75 -18.13
CA GLU A 305 1.97 -10.34 -16.80
C GLU A 305 2.61 -9.45 -15.74
N ASP A 306 1.89 -9.21 -14.65
CA ASP A 306 2.39 -8.58 -13.44
C ASP A 306 2.44 -9.61 -12.31
N THR A 307 3.52 -9.57 -11.52
CA THR A 307 3.76 -10.44 -10.36
C THR A 307 4.14 -9.63 -9.11
N SER A 308 4.06 -8.30 -9.18
CA SER A 308 4.57 -7.37 -8.18
C SER A 308 3.83 -7.42 -6.83
N ASP A 309 2.62 -7.99 -6.79
CA ASP A 309 1.78 -8.16 -5.59
C ASP A 309 1.87 -9.57 -4.96
N GLY A 310 2.73 -10.45 -5.50
CA GLY A 310 2.88 -11.83 -5.03
C GLY A 310 1.88 -12.82 -5.62
N SER A 311 0.95 -12.38 -6.47
CA SER A 311 0.11 -13.22 -7.34
C SER A 311 0.38 -12.85 -8.80
N THR A 312 0.15 -13.78 -9.74
CA THR A 312 0.28 -13.46 -11.16
C THR A 312 -1.06 -12.99 -11.70
N ALA A 313 -1.05 -11.85 -12.37
CA ALA A 313 -2.16 -11.36 -13.17
C ALA A 313 -1.71 -11.08 -14.60
N ALA A 314 -2.59 -11.28 -15.56
CA ALA A 314 -2.33 -11.00 -16.96
C ALA A 314 -3.38 -10.06 -17.56
N ILE A 315 -2.93 -9.20 -18.46
CA ILE A 315 -3.79 -8.44 -19.38
C ILE A 315 -3.51 -8.98 -20.77
N VAL A 316 -4.56 -9.47 -21.45
CA VAL A 316 -4.46 -10.08 -22.77
C VAL A 316 -5.32 -9.30 -23.75
N HIS A 317 -4.69 -8.71 -24.75
CA HIS A 317 -5.37 -8.10 -25.89
C HIS A 317 -5.41 -9.11 -27.02
N ILE A 318 -6.62 -9.56 -27.40
CA ILE A 318 -6.83 -10.36 -28.60
C ILE A 318 -7.64 -9.61 -29.65
N MET A 319 -7.39 -9.93 -30.92
CA MET A 319 -8.21 -9.52 -32.05
C MET A 319 -8.86 -10.75 -32.69
N ASP A 320 -10.18 -10.79 -32.73
CA ASP A 320 -10.91 -11.90 -33.36
C ASP A 320 -10.77 -11.89 -34.90
N ASP A 321 -11.14 -12.99 -35.55
CA ASP A 321 -11.07 -13.13 -37.01
C ASP A 321 -11.90 -12.10 -37.80
N ASN A 322 -12.79 -11.37 -37.13
CA ASN A 322 -13.58 -10.30 -37.71
C ASN A 322 -12.98 -8.90 -37.45
N GLY A 323 -11.77 -8.82 -36.88
CA GLY A 323 -11.07 -7.58 -36.56
C GLY A 323 -11.61 -6.85 -35.33
N ASN A 324 -12.37 -7.51 -34.45
CA ASN A 324 -12.86 -6.89 -33.21
C ASN A 324 -11.86 -7.11 -32.08
N ASN A 325 -11.65 -6.07 -31.27
CA ASN A 325 -10.68 -6.08 -30.19
C ASN A 325 -11.34 -6.48 -28.87
N VAL A 326 -10.65 -7.32 -28.12
CA VAL A 326 -11.03 -7.74 -26.78
C VAL A 326 -9.82 -7.57 -25.88
N LEU A 327 -10.03 -6.94 -24.73
CA LEU A 327 -9.06 -6.85 -23.66
C LEU A 327 -9.55 -7.71 -22.50
N ALA A 328 -8.72 -8.65 -22.04
CA ALA A 328 -9.08 -9.60 -21.00
C ALA A 328 -8.20 -9.40 -19.77
N ILE A 329 -8.82 -9.19 -18.61
CA ILE A 329 -8.15 -9.21 -17.31
C ILE A 329 -8.21 -10.64 -16.79
N TYR A 330 -7.06 -11.25 -16.51
CA TYR A 330 -6.98 -12.64 -16.06
C TYR A 330 -6.20 -12.75 -14.76
N PRO A 331 -6.82 -13.19 -13.64
CA PRO A 331 -6.16 -13.28 -12.33
C PRO A 331 -5.31 -14.57 -12.20
N SER A 332 -4.48 -14.85 -13.21
CA SER A 332 -3.53 -15.97 -13.24
C SER A 332 -2.52 -15.75 -14.37
N SER A 333 -1.44 -16.53 -14.36
CA SER A 333 -0.53 -16.62 -15.52
C SER A 333 -1.23 -17.27 -16.72
N THR A 334 -0.93 -16.75 -17.90
CA THR A 334 -1.24 -17.27 -19.24
C THR A 334 -0.27 -18.37 -19.70
N GLY A 335 0.81 -18.61 -18.95
CA GLY A 335 1.85 -19.57 -19.29
C GLY A 335 2.76 -19.02 -20.39
N ASP A 336 3.03 -19.84 -21.41
CA ASP A 336 3.93 -19.49 -22.52
C ASP A 336 3.24 -18.70 -23.65
N LEU A 337 2.11 -18.04 -23.38
CA LEU A 337 1.38 -17.26 -24.39
C LEU A 337 2.17 -16.00 -24.76
N LEU A 338 2.38 -15.76 -26.05
CA LEU A 338 3.14 -14.63 -26.57
C LEU A 338 2.35 -13.81 -27.59
N GLU A 339 2.82 -12.60 -27.86
CA GLU A 339 2.34 -11.78 -28.99
C GLU A 339 2.45 -12.56 -30.31
N GLY A 340 1.40 -12.50 -31.12
CA GLY A 340 1.26 -13.21 -32.39
C GLY A 340 0.75 -14.65 -32.26
N ASP A 341 0.64 -15.20 -31.04
CA ASP A 341 -0.02 -16.48 -30.83
C ASP A 341 -1.53 -16.37 -31.03
N TYR A 342 -2.22 -17.51 -31.12
CA TYR A 342 -3.68 -17.57 -31.13
C TYR A 342 -4.17 -18.05 -29.76
N ALA A 343 -5.11 -17.32 -29.17
CA ALA A 343 -5.63 -17.62 -27.84
C ALA A 343 -7.15 -17.67 -27.81
N THR A 344 -7.67 -18.52 -26.92
CA THR A 344 -9.07 -18.52 -26.51
C THR A 344 -9.19 -17.92 -25.11
N VAL A 345 -10.07 -16.93 -24.97
CA VAL A 345 -10.51 -16.33 -23.71
C VAL A 345 -11.92 -16.82 -23.38
N ILE A 346 -12.11 -17.37 -22.17
CA ILE A 346 -13.43 -17.65 -21.60
C ILE A 346 -13.61 -16.79 -20.35
N GLY A 347 -14.67 -16.00 -20.33
CA GLY A 347 -14.95 -15.03 -19.27
C GLY A 347 -16.31 -14.39 -19.43
N ALA A 348 -16.57 -13.32 -18.70
CA ALA A 348 -17.79 -12.53 -18.83
C ALA A 348 -17.48 -11.07 -19.15
N PRO A 349 -18.36 -10.37 -19.89
CA PRO A 349 -18.10 -8.99 -20.26
C PRO A 349 -18.28 -8.03 -19.09
N ILE A 350 -17.42 -7.01 -19.07
CA ILE A 350 -17.44 -5.91 -18.09
C ILE A 350 -17.98 -4.65 -18.74
N ALA A 351 -17.37 -4.20 -19.84
CA ALA A 351 -17.74 -2.96 -20.51
C ALA A 351 -17.25 -2.92 -21.96
N ASN A 352 -17.87 -2.07 -22.78
CA ASN A 352 -17.24 -1.61 -24.02
C ASN A 352 -16.56 -0.27 -23.75
N PHE A 353 -15.39 -0.07 -24.36
CA PHE A 353 -14.62 1.16 -24.22
C PHE A 353 -13.84 1.46 -25.51
N SER A 354 -13.22 2.63 -25.55
CA SER A 354 -12.39 3.06 -26.66
C SER A 354 -11.07 3.61 -26.14
N PHE A 355 -9.97 3.33 -26.82
CA PHE A 355 -8.64 3.83 -26.48
C PHE A 355 -7.92 4.36 -27.73
N GLU A 356 -6.96 5.26 -27.54
CA GLU A 356 -6.15 5.81 -28.62
C GLU A 356 -5.20 4.74 -29.17
N ASN A 357 -5.17 4.58 -30.49
CA ASN A 357 -4.23 3.67 -31.15
C ASN A 357 -2.99 4.39 -31.66
N VAL A 358 -1.92 3.64 -31.84
CA VAL A 358 -0.63 4.13 -32.35
C VAL A 358 -0.72 4.77 -33.75
N GLY A 359 -1.80 4.51 -34.48
CA GLY A 359 -2.09 5.09 -35.80
C GLY A 359 -2.77 6.46 -35.75
N GLY A 360 -3.04 7.02 -34.57
CA GLY A 360 -3.64 8.35 -34.40
C GLY A 360 -5.17 8.37 -34.50
N GLY A 361 -5.83 7.23 -34.25
CA GLY A 361 -7.29 7.12 -34.14
C GLY A 361 -7.72 6.45 -32.84
N TYR A 362 -8.98 6.02 -32.77
CA TYR A 362 -9.50 5.24 -31.65
C TYR A 362 -9.76 3.80 -32.06
N THR A 363 -9.43 2.88 -31.17
CA THR A 363 -9.81 1.47 -31.25
C THR A 363 -10.93 1.20 -30.26
N ASN A 364 -12.00 0.55 -30.71
CA ASN A 364 -13.07 0.08 -29.84
C ASN A 364 -12.76 -1.34 -29.38
N ALA A 365 -12.93 -1.59 -28.10
CA ALA A 365 -12.74 -2.91 -27.51
C ALA A 365 -13.81 -3.26 -26.48
N THR A 366 -13.96 -4.56 -26.24
CA THR A 366 -14.72 -5.08 -25.11
C THR A 366 -13.75 -5.52 -24.02
N LEU A 367 -13.96 -5.04 -22.80
CA LEU A 367 -13.28 -5.50 -21.60
C LEU A 367 -13.98 -6.76 -21.05
N ILE A 368 -13.20 -7.81 -20.82
CA ILE A 368 -13.65 -9.11 -20.30
C ILE A 368 -12.92 -9.41 -18.99
N GLY A 369 -13.65 -9.84 -17.96
CA GLY A 369 -13.06 -10.52 -16.81
C GLY A 369 -12.91 -12.00 -17.15
N ALA A 370 -11.68 -12.47 -17.31
CA ALA A 370 -11.40 -13.82 -17.78
C ALA A 370 -11.36 -14.82 -16.63
N ALA A 371 -12.03 -15.95 -16.85
CA ALA A 371 -11.96 -17.13 -16.01
C ALA A 371 -10.91 -18.13 -16.51
N LEU A 372 -10.65 -18.15 -17.82
CA LEU A 372 -9.66 -19.00 -18.45
C LEU A 372 -9.09 -18.33 -19.69
N VAL A 373 -7.76 -18.36 -19.83
CA VAL A 373 -7.05 -18.05 -21.07
C VAL A 373 -6.23 -19.28 -21.47
N THR A 374 -6.28 -19.67 -22.75
CA THR A 374 -5.51 -20.79 -23.29
C THR A 374 -4.95 -20.47 -24.67
N ALA A 375 -3.66 -20.72 -24.87
CA ALA A 375 -3.07 -20.81 -26.21
C ALA A 375 -3.68 -21.96 -27.01
N GLU A 376 -3.76 -21.82 -28.33
CA GLU A 376 -4.25 -22.83 -29.28
C GLU A 376 -3.16 -23.61 -30.02
#